data_AF-A0A7C5ZZI1-F1
#
_entry.id   AF-A0A7C5ZZI1-F1
#
_cell.length_a   1.000
_cell.length_b   1.000
_cell.length_c   1.000
_cell.angle_alpha   90.00
_cell.angle_beta   90.00
_cell.angle_gamma   90.00
#
_symmetry.space_group_name_H-M   'P 1'
#
loop_
_entity.id
_entity.type
_entity.pdbx_description
1 polymer ?
#
loop_
_entity_poly.entity_id
_entity_poly.type
_entity_poly.pdbx_seq_one_letter_code
_entity_poly.pdbx_strand_id
1 'polypeptide(L)'
;MSQANNAKVEINLKTGMKLSRKGFMRLTVLQDKVHRCIKTYSFTVLSIVIILSIYAETAYGWSNGGYSGDPSNPDYGTHDWIAQHALDWLPSNEKNFIISNIATYLYGTELPDNSQAPDGIGDTTKHHVYYRADGSLQDDASAIRAQEEFETAVSLYLSGNISEAVKRLGAMTHYVSDMAVFAHVMGASTDWGKETHHSDYENYVNQRTNSYNDEFNVFLSFDGTLDLIFAYNATLRLAFDTTFNIDGDLTCVWMDRNYDWENTVFRNRCGESLNLAVNLVADVLHTFYLQVLQVFDFTISINPSNGTVQQGGNVTTTVYISLLSGSPLPVTLSVSGLPNGASVSFTTLSGPPPFTSNLTIITSGSTPAETYTIIVTGRYGDQAKSVEYMLAVTTLEPAAYDASLIVILVFVALLPIIFSQVFKHKHC
;
A
#
# COMPACT_ATOMS: atom_id res chain seq x y z
N MET A 1 38.63 4.09 -34.81
CA MET A 1 37.72 4.82 -33.91
C MET A 1 37.53 3.93 -32.70
N SER A 2 37.84 4.24 -31.45
CA SER A 2 38.35 5.42 -30.74
C SER A 2 39.04 4.86 -29.49
N GLN A 3 40.30 5.24 -29.23
CA GLN A 3 41.03 4.92 -28.00
C GLN A 3 40.59 5.85 -26.87
N ALA A 4 40.29 5.30 -25.69
CA ALA A 4 40.01 6.06 -24.48
C ALA A 4 41.30 6.44 -23.75
N ASN A 5 41.36 7.71 -23.34
CA ASN A 5 42.45 8.40 -22.67
C ASN A 5 42.75 7.81 -21.27
N ASN A 6 43.99 7.36 -21.04
CA ASN A 6 44.57 7.30 -19.69
C ASN A 6 45.49 8.52 -19.51
N ALA A 7 44.94 9.57 -18.91
CA ALA A 7 45.69 10.75 -18.51
C ALA A 7 46.65 10.39 -17.37
N LYS A 8 47.95 10.41 -17.67
CA LYS A 8 49.04 10.39 -16.70
C LYS A 8 48.98 11.67 -15.87
N VAL A 9 48.80 11.54 -14.57
CA VAL A 9 49.06 12.62 -13.60
C VAL A 9 50.58 12.80 -13.51
N GLU A 10 51.10 13.80 -14.22
CA GLU A 10 52.48 14.26 -14.08
C GLU A 10 52.60 15.15 -12.84
N ILE A 11 53.24 14.63 -11.79
CA ILE A 11 53.67 15.43 -10.64
C ILE A 11 54.92 16.21 -11.07
N ASN A 12 54.73 17.50 -11.31
CA ASN A 12 55.75 18.43 -11.79
C ASN A 12 56.68 18.85 -10.63
N LEU A 13 57.74 18.06 -10.38
CA LEU A 13 58.80 18.45 -9.44
C LEU A 13 59.82 19.34 -10.15
N LYS A 14 59.63 20.66 -10.01
CA LYS A 14 60.62 21.70 -10.33
C LYS A 14 61.84 21.60 -9.41
N THR A 15 62.78 20.70 -9.70
CA THR A 15 64.19 20.80 -9.25
C THR A 15 65.07 20.00 -10.20
N GLY A 16 66.00 20.67 -10.89
CA GLY A 16 66.90 20.07 -11.88
C GLY A 16 67.97 19.15 -11.27
N MET A 17 67.58 17.92 -10.90
CA MET A 17 68.51 16.83 -10.56
C MET A 17 68.39 15.70 -11.59
N LYS A 18 69.41 15.55 -12.46
CA LYS A 18 69.58 14.37 -13.30
C LYS A 18 70.03 13.19 -12.43
N LEU A 19 69.15 12.24 -12.17
CA LEU A 19 69.50 10.96 -11.55
C LEU A 19 70.45 10.17 -12.47
N SER A 20 71.56 9.66 -11.93
CA SER A 20 72.48 8.80 -12.68
C SER A 20 71.83 7.46 -13.04
N ARG A 21 72.33 6.77 -14.09
CA ARG A 21 71.87 5.43 -14.50
C ARG A 21 71.78 4.43 -13.33
N LYS A 22 72.68 4.53 -12.34
CA LYS A 22 72.66 3.72 -11.11
C LYS A 22 71.52 4.11 -10.15
N GLY A 23 71.15 5.38 -10.08
CA GLY A 23 70.01 5.87 -9.29
C GLY A 23 68.66 5.40 -9.84
N PHE A 24 68.52 5.39 -11.17
CA PHE A 24 67.30 4.89 -11.84
C PHE A 24 67.09 3.38 -11.62
N MET A 25 68.18 2.59 -11.65
CA MET A 25 68.16 1.15 -11.38
C MET A 25 67.79 0.83 -9.91
N ARG A 26 68.24 1.65 -8.94
CA ARG A 26 67.86 1.46 -7.53
C ARG A 26 66.39 1.80 -7.26
N LEU A 27 65.84 2.82 -7.95
CA LEU A 27 64.43 3.19 -7.82
C LEU A 27 63.49 2.11 -8.38
N THR A 28 63.85 1.51 -9.52
CA THR A 28 63.07 0.41 -10.13
C THR A 28 63.09 -0.85 -9.26
N VAL A 29 64.24 -1.21 -8.67
CA VAL A 29 64.32 -2.33 -7.72
C VAL A 29 63.51 -2.08 -6.44
N LEU A 30 63.44 -0.83 -5.97
CA LEU A 30 62.59 -0.46 -4.82
C LEU A 30 61.10 -0.51 -5.16
N GLN A 31 60.69 -0.02 -6.34
CA GLN A 31 59.31 -0.14 -6.82
C GLN A 31 58.89 -1.61 -6.97
N ASP A 32 59.75 -2.47 -7.53
CA ASP A 32 59.46 -3.90 -7.66
C ASP A 32 59.36 -4.63 -6.31
N LYS A 33 60.13 -4.22 -5.30
CA LYS A 33 60.04 -4.76 -3.95
C LYS A 33 58.76 -4.32 -3.24
N VAL A 34 58.37 -3.05 -3.38
CA VAL A 34 57.12 -2.52 -2.82
C VAL A 34 55.92 -3.17 -3.51
N HIS A 35 55.94 -3.34 -4.83
CA HIS A 35 54.87 -3.98 -5.58
C HIS A 35 54.73 -5.48 -5.25
N ARG A 36 55.85 -6.17 -4.99
CA ARG A 36 55.83 -7.56 -4.47
C ARG A 36 55.26 -7.63 -3.06
N CYS A 37 55.68 -6.72 -2.17
CA CYS A 37 55.19 -6.67 -0.80
C CYS A 37 53.67 -6.40 -0.75
N ILE A 38 53.18 -5.45 -1.54
CA ILE A 38 51.74 -5.16 -1.68
C ILE A 38 50.99 -6.38 -2.23
N LYS A 39 51.51 -7.06 -3.26
CA LYS A 39 50.87 -8.29 -3.78
C LYS A 39 50.84 -9.42 -2.77
N THR A 40 51.89 -9.60 -1.98
CA THR A 40 51.94 -10.63 -0.93
C THR A 40 50.97 -10.31 0.21
N TYR A 41 50.90 -9.05 0.67
CA TYR A 41 49.93 -8.59 1.67
C TYR A 41 48.49 -8.68 1.16
N SER A 42 48.23 -8.32 -0.10
CA SER A 42 46.90 -8.48 -0.69
C SER A 42 46.50 -9.94 -0.82
N PHE A 43 47.43 -10.86 -1.12
CA PHE A 43 47.14 -12.30 -1.14
C PHE A 43 46.89 -12.86 0.27
N THR A 44 47.65 -12.47 1.30
CA THR A 44 47.38 -12.93 2.67
C THR A 44 46.08 -12.37 3.24
N VAL A 45 45.76 -11.10 3.00
CA VAL A 45 44.47 -10.52 3.41
C VAL A 45 43.31 -11.18 2.66
N LEU A 46 43.45 -11.41 1.34
CA LEU A 46 42.43 -12.11 0.56
C LEU A 46 42.27 -13.57 1.02
N SER A 47 43.36 -14.27 1.33
CA SER A 47 43.30 -15.63 1.88
C SER A 47 42.70 -15.67 3.29
N ILE A 48 42.97 -14.68 4.14
CA ILE A 48 42.37 -14.58 5.49
C ILE A 48 40.87 -14.25 5.37
N VAL A 49 40.46 -13.37 4.45
CA VAL A 49 39.05 -13.08 4.17
C VAL A 49 38.35 -14.32 3.62
N ILE A 50 38.95 -15.03 2.65
CA ILE A 50 38.41 -16.28 2.11
C ILE A 50 38.32 -17.35 3.21
N ILE A 51 39.34 -17.50 4.06
CA ILE A 51 39.33 -18.47 5.16
C ILE A 51 38.28 -18.10 6.22
N LEU A 52 38.11 -16.82 6.56
CA LEU A 52 37.03 -16.35 7.45
C LEU A 52 35.63 -16.54 6.85
N SER A 53 35.49 -16.41 5.52
CA SER A 53 34.23 -16.71 4.82
C SER A 53 33.89 -18.21 4.78
N ILE A 54 34.87 -19.10 4.97
CA ILE A 54 34.66 -20.57 4.98
C ILE A 54 34.22 -21.06 6.38
N TYR A 55 34.31 -20.22 7.43
CA TYR A 55 33.87 -20.55 8.80
C TYR A 55 32.62 -19.77 9.27
N ALA A 56 31.93 -19.06 8.38
CA ALA A 56 30.58 -18.60 8.67
C ALA A 56 29.63 -19.80 8.59
N GLU A 57 29.46 -20.52 9.71
CA GLU A 57 28.41 -21.53 9.82
C GLU A 57 27.04 -20.86 9.73
N THR A 58 26.14 -21.50 8.99
CA THR A 58 24.82 -21.01 8.63
C THR A 58 23.91 -21.00 9.85
N ALA A 59 23.34 -19.84 10.19
CA ALA A 59 22.09 -19.80 10.94
C ALA A 59 21.01 -20.43 10.03
N TYR A 60 20.30 -21.42 10.55
CA TYR A 60 19.13 -21.97 9.88
C TYR A 60 17.92 -21.09 10.22
N GLY A 61 16.99 -20.94 9.28
CA GLY A 61 15.73 -20.22 9.45
C GLY A 61 14.79 -20.92 10.42
N TRP A 62 13.93 -20.16 11.09
CA TRP A 62 12.92 -20.75 11.98
C TRP A 62 11.94 -21.49 11.09
N SER A 63 11.87 -22.81 11.22
CA SER A 63 10.92 -23.56 10.40
C SER A 63 9.48 -23.19 10.73
N ASN A 64 8.70 -22.79 9.72
CA ASN A 64 7.24 -22.59 9.81
C ASN A 64 6.44 -23.89 10.05
N GLY A 65 7.00 -24.90 10.72
CA GLY A 65 6.28 -26.14 11.05
C GLY A 65 6.05 -27.12 9.89
N GLY A 66 6.45 -26.77 8.66
CA GLY A 66 6.29 -27.60 7.47
C GLY A 66 6.44 -26.81 6.16
N TYR A 67 6.32 -27.51 5.03
CA TYR A 67 6.23 -26.90 3.70
C TYR A 67 5.00 -27.45 2.99
N SER A 68 4.17 -26.54 2.50
CA SER A 68 2.92 -26.88 1.83
C SER A 68 3.18 -27.47 0.46
N GLY A 69 2.59 -28.66 0.23
CA GLY A 69 2.46 -29.21 -1.12
C GLY A 69 1.37 -28.52 -1.96
N ASP A 70 0.44 -27.81 -1.30
CA ASP A 70 -0.66 -27.07 -1.93
C ASP A 70 -0.71 -25.62 -1.40
N PRO A 71 -0.27 -24.63 -2.19
CA PRO A 71 -0.33 -23.21 -1.83
C PRO A 71 -1.75 -22.67 -1.53
N SER A 72 -2.79 -23.39 -1.91
CA SER A 72 -4.19 -23.01 -1.64
C SER A 72 -4.67 -23.46 -0.25
N ASN A 73 -3.93 -24.38 0.38
CA ASN A 73 -4.22 -24.90 1.71
C ASN A 73 -2.91 -25.09 2.48
N PRO A 74 -2.27 -23.98 2.91
CA PRO A 74 -0.98 -24.03 3.54
C PRO A 74 -1.00 -24.77 4.89
N ASP A 75 0.06 -25.52 5.17
CA ASP A 75 0.33 -26.19 6.43
C ASP A 75 0.59 -25.13 7.50
N TYR A 76 -0.32 -25.04 8.46
CA TYR A 76 -0.32 -23.97 9.45
C TYR A 76 0.79 -24.14 10.48
N GLY A 77 1.66 -23.15 10.60
CA GLY A 77 2.75 -23.11 11.57
C GLY A 77 2.84 -21.80 12.36
N THR A 78 3.96 -21.60 13.04
CA THR A 78 4.11 -20.44 13.92
C THR A 78 4.15 -19.11 13.18
N HIS A 79 4.78 -19.04 12.00
CA HIS A 79 4.79 -17.79 11.22
C HIS A 79 3.38 -17.46 10.74
N ASP A 80 2.57 -18.46 10.38
CA ASP A 80 1.16 -18.28 10.05
C ASP A 80 0.34 -17.81 11.24
N TRP A 81 0.60 -18.38 12.42
CA TRP A 81 -0.03 -17.97 13.66
C TRP A 81 0.24 -16.50 13.99
N ILE A 82 1.51 -16.06 13.90
CA ILE A 82 1.89 -14.66 14.12
C ILE A 82 1.22 -13.77 13.06
N ALA A 83 1.34 -14.15 11.79
CA ALA A 83 0.80 -13.40 10.66
C ALA A 83 -0.71 -13.22 10.76
N GLN A 84 -1.45 -14.30 11.04
CA GLN A 84 -2.90 -14.24 11.10
C GLN A 84 -3.40 -13.48 12.33
N HIS A 85 -2.77 -13.64 13.50
CA HIS A 85 -3.16 -12.88 14.68
C HIS A 85 -2.83 -11.40 14.58
N ALA A 86 -1.79 -11.00 13.84
CA ALA A 86 -1.53 -9.59 13.58
C ALA A 86 -2.71 -8.92 12.86
N LEU A 87 -3.43 -9.67 12.01
CA LEU A 87 -4.64 -9.17 11.36
C LEU A 87 -5.76 -8.88 12.36
N ASP A 88 -5.80 -9.49 13.54
CA ASP A 88 -6.86 -9.26 14.53
C ASP A 88 -6.81 -7.82 15.07
N TRP A 89 -5.61 -7.23 15.14
CA TRP A 89 -5.36 -5.86 15.61
C TRP A 89 -5.66 -4.77 14.57
N LEU A 90 -5.75 -5.13 13.29
CA LEU A 90 -6.03 -4.19 12.22
C LEU A 90 -7.53 -3.87 12.07
N PRO A 91 -7.90 -2.61 11.74
CA PRO A 91 -9.25 -2.27 11.32
C PRO A 91 -9.66 -3.04 10.05
N SER A 92 -10.95 -3.32 9.89
CA SER A 92 -11.45 -4.15 8.78
C SER A 92 -11.06 -3.61 7.40
N ASN A 93 -11.11 -2.29 7.19
CA ASN A 93 -10.72 -1.67 5.92
C ASN A 93 -9.25 -1.89 5.56
N GLU A 94 -8.38 -2.08 6.54
CA GLU A 94 -6.95 -2.25 6.33
C GLU A 94 -6.58 -3.69 5.99
N LYS A 95 -7.29 -4.66 6.57
CA LYS A 95 -6.98 -6.09 6.40
C LYS A 95 -7.81 -6.82 5.35
N ASN A 96 -8.92 -6.25 4.86
CA ASN A 96 -9.85 -6.95 3.97
C ASN A 96 -9.19 -7.53 2.70
N PHE A 97 -8.20 -6.85 2.14
CA PHE A 97 -7.49 -7.34 0.95
C PHE A 97 -6.61 -8.56 1.26
N ILE A 98 -6.08 -8.66 2.48
CA ILE A 98 -5.33 -9.83 2.99
C ILE A 98 -6.31 -10.96 3.32
N ILE A 99 -7.39 -10.67 4.07
CA ILE A 99 -8.41 -11.69 4.42
C ILE A 99 -9.00 -12.35 3.18
N SER A 100 -9.24 -11.59 2.11
CA SER A 100 -9.74 -12.12 0.84
C SER A 100 -8.73 -13.01 0.10
N ASN A 101 -7.46 -13.00 0.52
CA ASN A 101 -6.34 -13.76 -0.04
C ASN A 101 -5.60 -14.53 1.07
N ILE A 102 -6.30 -14.95 2.13
CA ILE A 102 -5.64 -15.45 3.35
C ILE A 102 -4.71 -16.64 3.09
N ALA A 103 -5.12 -17.60 2.25
CA ALA A 103 -4.26 -18.75 1.89
C ALA A 103 -2.95 -18.29 1.22
N THR A 104 -3.01 -17.26 0.37
CA THR A 104 -1.82 -16.69 -0.28
C THR A 104 -0.92 -15.97 0.72
N TYR A 105 -1.51 -15.28 1.70
CA TYR A 105 -0.76 -14.61 2.77
C TYR A 105 0.02 -15.63 3.60
N LEU A 106 -0.67 -16.68 4.05
CA LEU A 106 -0.08 -17.76 4.85
C LEU A 106 0.97 -18.55 4.05
N TYR A 107 0.67 -18.96 2.82
CA TYR A 107 1.68 -19.60 1.96
C TYR A 107 2.95 -18.73 1.77
N GLY A 108 2.77 -17.41 1.72
CA GLY A 108 3.90 -16.47 1.64
C GLY A 108 4.87 -16.56 2.83
N THR A 109 4.38 -16.94 4.01
CA THR A 109 5.22 -17.09 5.22
C THR A 109 6.19 -18.28 5.11
N GLU A 110 5.92 -19.26 4.25
CA GLU A 110 6.77 -20.44 4.08
C GLU A 110 7.94 -20.23 3.10
N LEU A 111 7.79 -19.27 2.19
CA LEU A 111 8.69 -19.11 1.05
C LEU A 111 10.16 -18.83 1.43
N PRO A 112 10.46 -18.02 2.47
CA PRO A 112 11.85 -17.78 2.89
C PRO A 112 12.62 -19.04 3.29
N ASP A 113 11.95 -20.04 3.90
CA ASP A 113 12.57 -21.33 4.24
C ASP A 113 12.55 -22.33 3.09
N ASN A 114 11.53 -22.25 2.24
CA ASN A 114 11.26 -23.28 1.25
C ASN A 114 12.07 -23.09 -0.03
N SER A 115 13.27 -23.66 -0.10
CA SER A 115 14.07 -23.68 -1.35
C SER A 115 13.56 -24.65 -2.43
N GLN A 116 12.53 -25.44 -2.14
CA GLN A 116 12.02 -26.49 -3.04
C GLN A 116 10.79 -26.07 -3.84
N ALA A 117 10.00 -25.13 -3.31
CA ALA A 117 8.87 -24.57 -4.03
C ALA A 117 9.35 -23.84 -5.32
N PRO A 118 8.56 -23.87 -6.41
CA PRO A 118 8.92 -23.14 -7.64
C PRO A 118 9.13 -21.64 -7.46
N ASP A 119 8.42 -21.03 -6.52
CA ASP A 119 8.54 -19.63 -6.11
C ASP A 119 9.18 -19.46 -4.72
N GLY A 120 9.82 -20.53 -4.24
CA GLY A 120 10.59 -20.54 -3.01
C GLY A 120 11.75 -19.55 -3.03
N ILE A 121 11.93 -18.83 -1.93
CA ILE A 121 13.07 -17.92 -1.74
C ILE A 121 14.25 -18.72 -1.17
N GLY A 122 14.01 -19.51 -0.11
CA GLY A 122 14.97 -20.49 0.42
C GLY A 122 16.29 -19.90 0.94
N ASP A 123 16.28 -18.65 1.42
CA ASP A 123 17.49 -17.89 1.79
C ASP A 123 17.82 -17.96 3.29
N THR A 124 17.54 -19.09 3.94
CA THR A 124 17.71 -19.40 5.38
C THR A 124 18.91 -18.76 6.09
N THR A 125 20.06 -18.58 5.41
CA THR A 125 21.22 -17.83 5.93
C THR A 125 21.01 -16.33 6.19
N LYS A 126 19.81 -15.79 5.90
CA LYS A 126 19.46 -14.37 6.04
C LYS A 126 18.44 -14.11 7.14
N HIS A 127 18.13 -15.11 7.95
CA HIS A 127 17.06 -15.08 8.93
C HIS A 127 17.57 -14.64 10.31
N HIS A 128 18.48 -13.66 10.34
CA HIS A 128 19.12 -13.23 11.57
C HIS A 128 19.28 -11.71 11.64
N VAL A 129 19.35 -11.20 12.86
CA VAL A 129 19.85 -9.85 13.19
C VAL A 129 20.72 -9.97 14.42
N TYR A 130 21.93 -9.43 14.34
CA TYR A 130 22.90 -9.50 15.43
C TYR A 130 23.24 -8.11 15.96
N TYR A 131 23.23 -7.99 17.28
CA TYR A 131 23.78 -6.85 18.00
C TYR A 131 25.06 -7.25 18.74
N ARG A 132 25.99 -6.31 18.85
CA ARG A 132 27.15 -6.40 19.76
C ARG A 132 26.72 -6.13 21.19
N ALA A 133 27.54 -6.52 22.15
CA ALA A 133 27.29 -6.30 23.57
C ALA A 133 27.16 -4.82 23.98
N ASP A 134 27.69 -3.89 23.18
CA ASP A 134 27.53 -2.45 23.38
C ASP A 134 26.22 -1.88 22.78
N GLY A 135 25.36 -2.74 22.23
CA GLY A 135 24.09 -2.37 21.59
C GLY A 135 24.23 -1.91 20.14
N SER A 136 25.44 -1.87 19.58
CA SER A 136 25.62 -1.53 18.16
C SER A 136 25.23 -2.69 17.25
N LEU A 137 24.65 -2.37 16.10
CA LEU A 137 24.24 -3.34 15.09
C LEU A 137 25.47 -4.01 14.45
N GLN A 138 25.50 -5.34 14.43
CA GLN A 138 26.55 -6.15 13.81
C GLN A 138 26.14 -6.67 12.44
N ASP A 139 24.90 -7.14 12.29
CA ASP A 139 24.32 -7.68 11.06
C ASP A 139 22.80 -7.50 11.10
N ASP A 140 22.17 -7.19 9.97
CA ASP A 140 20.76 -6.84 9.83
C ASP A 140 20.08 -7.58 8.66
N ALA A 141 20.60 -8.75 8.29
CA ALA A 141 20.13 -9.54 7.16
C ALA A 141 18.60 -9.69 7.11
N SER A 142 17.96 -10.09 8.20
CA SER A 142 16.50 -10.31 8.21
C SER A 142 15.73 -8.99 8.02
N ALA A 143 16.22 -7.90 8.62
CA ALA A 143 15.59 -6.59 8.50
C ALA A 143 15.64 -6.05 7.06
N ILE A 144 16.76 -6.26 6.36
CA ILE A 144 16.89 -5.91 4.94
C ILE A 144 15.88 -6.71 4.12
N ARG A 145 15.79 -8.02 4.34
CA ARG A 145 14.87 -8.89 3.60
C ARG A 145 13.41 -8.52 3.86
N ALA A 146 13.02 -8.32 5.12
CA ALA A 146 11.69 -7.84 5.49
C ALA A 146 11.31 -6.55 4.74
N GLN A 147 12.25 -5.59 4.64
CA GLN A 147 12.03 -4.34 3.92
C GLN A 147 11.92 -4.51 2.40
N GLU A 148 12.75 -5.35 1.80
CA GLU A 148 12.68 -5.66 0.36
C GLU A 148 11.34 -6.32 0.01
N GLU A 149 10.86 -7.25 0.85
CA GLU A 149 9.56 -7.89 0.71
C GLU A 149 8.41 -6.87 0.82
N PHE A 150 8.47 -5.98 1.81
CA PHE A 150 7.52 -4.87 1.99
C PHE A 150 7.46 -3.95 0.75
N GLU A 151 8.59 -3.49 0.24
CA GLU A 151 8.66 -2.58 -0.92
C GLU A 151 8.18 -3.25 -2.21
N THR A 152 8.48 -4.55 -2.35
CA THR A 152 7.98 -5.36 -3.46
C THR A 152 6.45 -5.47 -3.36
N ALA A 153 5.91 -5.75 -2.17
CA ALA A 153 4.47 -5.79 -1.94
C ALA A 153 3.78 -4.46 -2.29
N VAL A 154 4.36 -3.32 -1.90
CA VAL A 154 3.83 -1.98 -2.21
C VAL A 154 3.75 -1.79 -3.73
N SER A 155 4.83 -2.11 -4.44
CA SER A 155 4.91 -1.97 -5.90
C SER A 155 3.89 -2.86 -6.62
N LEU A 156 3.74 -4.11 -6.17
CA LEU A 156 2.76 -5.06 -6.71
C LEU A 156 1.33 -4.59 -6.45
N TYR A 157 1.03 -4.13 -5.24
CA TYR A 157 -0.29 -3.63 -4.89
C TYR A 157 -0.68 -2.43 -5.74
N LEU A 158 0.22 -1.45 -5.87
CA LEU A 158 0.00 -0.24 -6.68
C LEU A 158 -0.14 -0.53 -8.18
N SER A 159 0.42 -1.65 -8.66
CA SER A 159 0.22 -2.12 -10.05
C SER A 159 -1.04 -2.98 -10.24
N GLY A 160 -1.82 -3.21 -9.18
CA GLY A 160 -3.05 -4.00 -9.21
C GLY A 160 -2.84 -5.51 -9.05
N ASN A 161 -1.61 -5.99 -8.83
CA ASN A 161 -1.32 -7.40 -8.57
C ASN A 161 -1.46 -7.72 -7.08
N ILE A 162 -2.71 -7.68 -6.59
CA ILE A 162 -3.03 -7.77 -5.16
C ILE A 162 -2.63 -9.12 -4.56
N SER A 163 -2.88 -10.23 -5.26
CA SER A 163 -2.58 -11.57 -4.76
C SER A 163 -1.07 -11.76 -4.54
N GLU A 164 -0.23 -11.34 -5.50
CA GLU A 164 1.22 -11.41 -5.34
C GLU A 164 1.71 -10.44 -4.24
N ALA A 165 1.12 -9.24 -4.14
CA ALA A 165 1.45 -8.31 -3.06
C ALA A 165 1.21 -8.94 -1.68
N VAL A 166 0.06 -9.60 -1.50
CA VAL A 166 -0.28 -10.32 -0.26
C VAL A 166 0.70 -11.46 0.02
N LYS A 167 1.12 -12.20 -1.00
CA LYS A 167 2.15 -13.25 -0.84
C LYS A 167 3.47 -12.67 -0.31
N ARG A 168 3.91 -11.53 -0.85
CA ARG A 168 5.12 -10.83 -0.39
C ARG A 168 4.96 -10.25 1.03
N LEU A 169 3.76 -9.83 1.44
CA LEU A 169 3.50 -9.48 2.83
C LEU A 169 3.65 -10.69 3.78
N GLY A 170 3.28 -11.89 3.33
CA GLY A 170 3.54 -13.13 4.06
C GLY A 170 5.04 -13.35 4.28
N ALA A 171 5.83 -13.26 3.20
CA ALA A 171 7.29 -13.39 3.27
C ALA A 171 7.94 -12.28 4.14
N MET A 172 7.45 -11.04 4.07
CA MET A 172 7.88 -9.97 4.97
C MET A 172 7.63 -10.34 6.43
N THR A 173 6.42 -10.85 6.73
CA THR A 173 6.03 -11.24 8.08
C THR A 173 6.93 -12.35 8.61
N HIS A 174 7.38 -13.26 7.74
CA HIS A 174 8.31 -14.32 8.11
C HIS A 174 9.61 -13.76 8.70
N TYR A 175 10.30 -12.90 7.95
CA TYR A 175 11.57 -12.30 8.38
C TYR A 175 11.46 -11.49 9.68
N VAL A 176 10.30 -10.83 9.91
CA VAL A 176 10.03 -10.17 11.19
C VAL A 176 9.90 -11.22 12.30
N SER A 177 9.13 -12.28 12.05
CA SER A 177 8.76 -13.29 13.04
C SER A 177 9.96 -14.10 13.55
N ASP A 178 10.96 -14.36 12.71
CA ASP A 178 12.21 -15.03 13.11
C ASP A 178 12.87 -14.34 14.32
N MET A 179 12.75 -13.01 14.41
CA MET A 179 13.38 -12.25 15.49
C MET A 179 12.70 -12.49 16.85
N ALA A 180 11.56 -13.19 16.91
CA ALA A 180 10.93 -13.63 18.15
C ALA A 180 11.67 -14.80 18.82
N VAL A 181 12.64 -15.41 18.13
CA VAL A 181 13.36 -16.59 18.59
C VAL A 181 14.80 -16.21 18.95
N PHE A 182 15.24 -16.54 20.17
CA PHE A 182 16.58 -16.17 20.65
C PHE A 182 17.72 -16.76 19.81
N ALA A 183 17.52 -17.92 19.20
CA ALA A 183 18.50 -18.56 18.32
C ALA A 183 18.84 -17.70 17.09
N HIS A 184 17.93 -16.85 16.63
CA HIS A 184 18.11 -16.00 15.44
C HIS A 184 18.85 -14.68 15.72
N VAL A 185 19.11 -14.39 17.00
CA VAL A 185 19.91 -13.24 17.42
C VAL A 185 21.24 -13.64 18.07
N MET A 186 21.55 -14.94 18.03
CA MET A 186 22.76 -15.56 18.55
C MET A 186 23.52 -16.27 17.43
N GLY A 187 24.81 -16.52 17.64
CA GLY A 187 25.64 -17.21 16.66
C GLY A 187 27.10 -17.22 17.05
N ALA A 188 27.87 -18.18 16.51
CA ALA A 188 29.27 -18.39 16.89
C ALA A 188 30.18 -17.16 16.72
N SER A 189 29.81 -16.22 15.83
CA SER A 189 30.52 -14.97 15.55
C SER A 189 30.02 -13.76 16.34
N THR A 190 28.99 -13.93 17.18
CA THR A 190 28.40 -12.89 18.02
C THR A 190 29.03 -12.90 19.41
N ASP A 191 28.85 -11.81 20.17
CA ASP A 191 29.30 -11.72 21.56
C ASP A 191 28.57 -12.70 22.50
N TRP A 192 27.44 -13.25 22.04
CA TRP A 192 26.54 -14.13 22.77
C TRP A 192 26.91 -15.61 22.63
N GLY A 193 27.72 -15.95 21.63
CA GLY A 193 28.11 -17.31 21.29
C GLY A 193 27.06 -18.05 20.47
N LYS A 194 27.41 -19.28 20.06
CA LYS A 194 26.50 -20.20 19.35
C LYS A 194 25.45 -20.71 20.33
N GLU A 195 24.20 -20.67 19.92
CA GLU A 195 23.05 -21.26 20.57
C GLU A 195 23.18 -22.79 20.70
N THR A 196 22.54 -23.34 21.71
CA THR A 196 22.47 -24.79 21.96
C THR A 196 21.06 -25.34 21.79
N HIS A 197 20.05 -24.49 21.97
CA HIS A 197 18.64 -24.77 21.79
C HIS A 197 18.10 -23.93 20.62
N HIS A 198 17.72 -24.60 19.54
CA HIS A 198 17.24 -23.97 18.31
C HIS A 198 16.05 -24.78 17.80
N SER A 199 16.29 -25.88 17.10
CA SER A 199 15.22 -26.68 16.52
C SER A 199 14.29 -27.30 17.57
N ASP A 200 14.78 -27.59 18.78
CA ASP A 200 13.94 -28.09 19.87
C ASP A 200 12.98 -27.01 20.42
N TYR A 201 13.44 -25.77 20.55
CA TYR A 201 12.58 -24.62 20.88
C TYR A 201 11.50 -24.44 19.82
N GLU A 202 11.89 -24.37 18.56
CA GLU A 202 10.98 -24.13 17.45
C GLU A 202 9.94 -25.25 17.30
N ASN A 203 10.37 -26.50 17.39
CA ASN A 203 9.46 -27.64 17.35
C ASN A 203 8.45 -27.61 18.50
N TYR A 204 8.87 -27.19 19.69
CA TYR A 204 7.97 -27.09 20.85
C TYR A 204 6.91 -26.01 20.65
N VAL A 205 7.34 -24.82 20.23
CA VAL A 205 6.44 -23.68 19.97
C VAL A 205 5.49 -24.03 18.84
N ASN A 206 5.99 -24.55 17.73
CA ASN A 206 5.18 -24.91 16.56
C ASN A 206 4.06 -25.90 16.87
N GLN A 207 4.30 -26.89 17.76
CA GLN A 207 3.25 -27.82 18.18
C GLN A 207 2.09 -27.17 18.94
N ARG A 208 2.25 -25.90 19.35
CA ARG A 208 1.34 -25.10 20.18
C ARG A 208 0.94 -23.78 19.52
N THR A 209 1.23 -23.66 18.24
CA THR A 209 0.87 -22.56 17.33
C THR A 209 0.54 -23.11 15.93
N ASN A 210 0.28 -24.42 15.79
CA ASN A 210 -0.06 -25.06 14.51
C ASN A 210 -1.55 -24.97 14.17
N SER A 211 -2.28 -24.14 14.91
CA SER A 211 -3.66 -23.78 14.61
C SER A 211 -3.95 -22.37 15.12
N TYR A 212 -4.95 -21.70 14.55
CA TYR A 212 -5.32 -20.33 14.96
C TYR A 212 -5.77 -20.23 16.43
N ASN A 213 -6.33 -21.29 17.03
CA ASN A 213 -6.69 -21.31 18.45
C ASN A 213 -5.84 -22.35 19.18
N ASP A 214 -4.79 -21.91 19.85
CA ASP A 214 -3.79 -22.79 20.44
C ASP A 214 -3.25 -22.28 21.79
N GLU A 215 -2.28 -22.98 22.37
CA GLU A 215 -1.80 -22.76 23.75
C GLU A 215 -1.24 -21.34 23.96
N PHE A 216 -0.51 -20.80 22.98
CA PHE A 216 0.13 -19.48 23.11
C PHE A 216 -0.83 -18.30 22.93
N ASN A 217 -2.08 -18.51 22.53
CA ASN A 217 -3.09 -17.45 22.42
C ASN A 217 -3.32 -16.72 23.75
N VAL A 218 -3.03 -17.35 24.89
CA VAL A 218 -3.15 -16.73 26.22
C VAL A 218 -2.21 -15.55 26.44
N PHE A 219 -1.14 -15.43 25.65
CA PHE A 219 -0.18 -14.33 25.72
C PHE A 219 -0.52 -13.16 24.80
N LEU A 220 -1.47 -13.35 23.88
CA LEU A 220 -1.86 -12.31 22.93
C LEU A 220 -2.56 -11.16 23.63
N SER A 221 -2.01 -9.98 23.48
CA SER A 221 -2.57 -8.71 23.94
C SER A 221 -2.16 -7.62 22.98
N PHE A 222 -3.15 -6.95 22.40
CA PHE A 222 -2.93 -5.71 21.67
C PHE A 222 -2.35 -4.64 22.61
N ASP A 223 -1.34 -3.92 22.16
CA ASP A 223 -0.72 -2.84 22.94
C ASP A 223 -1.59 -1.56 22.99
N GLY A 224 -2.64 -1.50 22.16
CA GLY A 224 -3.61 -0.41 22.12
C GLY A 224 -3.32 0.63 21.03
N THR A 225 -2.26 0.47 20.24
CA THR A 225 -1.82 1.41 19.22
C THR A 225 -1.44 0.73 17.91
N LEU A 226 -1.60 1.44 16.80
CA LEU A 226 -1.01 1.04 15.53
C LEU A 226 0.03 2.09 15.15
N ASP A 227 1.29 1.78 15.43
CA ASP A 227 2.41 2.69 15.20
C ASP A 227 2.80 2.74 13.71
N LEU A 228 3.36 3.88 13.28
CA LEU A 228 3.97 4.00 11.96
C LEU A 228 5.40 3.47 11.98
N ILE A 229 5.58 2.19 11.66
CA ILE A 229 6.87 1.53 11.62
C ILE A 229 7.03 0.71 10.32
N PHE A 230 8.19 0.85 9.68
CA PHE A 230 8.54 0.05 8.52
C PHE A 230 9.10 -1.31 8.92
N ALA A 231 8.99 -2.29 8.01
CA ALA A 231 9.43 -3.66 8.22
C ALA A 231 10.88 -3.76 8.73
N TYR A 232 11.80 -2.94 8.18
CA TYR A 232 13.19 -2.88 8.66
C TYR A 232 13.28 -2.57 10.16
N ASN A 233 12.64 -1.48 10.60
CA ASN A 233 12.72 -1.02 11.99
C ASN A 233 11.95 -1.93 12.95
N ALA A 234 10.84 -2.51 12.51
CA ALA A 234 10.09 -3.50 13.30
C ALA A 234 10.95 -4.75 13.56
N THR A 235 11.62 -5.25 12.53
CA THR A 235 12.53 -6.40 12.64
C THR A 235 13.68 -6.10 13.61
N LEU A 236 14.32 -4.92 13.48
CA LEU A 236 15.37 -4.49 14.40
C LEU A 236 14.86 -4.33 15.84
N ARG A 237 13.66 -3.76 16.03
CA ARG A 237 13.06 -3.57 17.36
C ARG A 237 12.80 -4.90 18.05
N LEU A 238 12.26 -5.87 17.34
CA LEU A 238 12.03 -7.21 17.87
C LEU A 238 13.36 -7.93 18.16
N ALA A 239 14.33 -7.86 17.25
CA ALA A 239 15.64 -8.46 17.45
C ALA A 239 16.38 -7.87 18.67
N PHE A 240 16.29 -6.55 18.86
CA PHE A 240 16.88 -5.87 20.00
C PHE A 240 16.23 -6.33 21.31
N ASP A 241 14.90 -6.41 21.37
CA ASP A 241 14.18 -6.95 22.53
C ASP A 241 14.60 -8.40 22.81
N THR A 242 14.59 -9.26 21.80
CA THR A 242 15.00 -10.68 21.95
C THR A 242 16.45 -10.82 22.40
N THR A 243 17.36 -9.94 21.94
CA THR A 243 18.77 -9.98 22.33
C THR A 243 18.96 -9.58 23.80
N PHE A 244 18.42 -8.41 24.18
CA PHE A 244 18.76 -7.77 25.45
C PHE A 244 17.70 -7.90 26.52
N ASN A 245 16.43 -8.03 26.15
CA ASN A 245 15.25 -7.75 26.96
C ASN A 245 15.25 -6.30 27.48
N ILE A 246 14.08 -5.64 27.54
CA ILE A 246 14.00 -4.24 27.99
C ILE A 246 14.58 -4.02 29.41
N ASP A 247 14.43 -5.02 30.28
CA ASP A 247 14.92 -5.00 31.66
C ASP A 247 16.32 -5.62 31.83
N GLY A 248 16.91 -6.20 30.76
CA GLY A 248 18.25 -6.79 30.79
C GLY A 248 18.38 -8.18 31.43
N ASP A 249 17.33 -8.67 32.11
CA ASP A 249 17.41 -9.90 32.92
C ASP A 249 17.13 -11.21 32.14
N LEU A 250 16.36 -11.15 31.05
CA LEU A 250 15.88 -12.31 30.27
C LEU A 250 16.40 -12.24 28.81
N THR A 251 17.72 -12.07 28.68
CA THR A 251 18.44 -11.99 27.39
C THR A 251 18.34 -13.27 26.56
N CYS A 252 18.74 -13.19 25.29
CA CYS A 252 18.90 -14.38 24.43
C CYS A 252 19.79 -15.47 25.07
N VAL A 253 20.90 -15.07 25.71
CA VAL A 253 21.80 -15.99 26.44
C VAL A 253 21.13 -16.60 27.66
N TRP A 254 20.26 -15.84 28.35
CA TRP A 254 19.49 -16.37 29.47
C TRP A 254 18.48 -17.42 28.97
N MET A 255 17.78 -17.16 27.86
CA MET A 255 16.84 -18.10 27.26
C MET A 255 17.56 -19.41 26.89
N ASP A 256 18.69 -19.35 26.17
CA ASP A 256 19.45 -20.53 25.78
C ASP A 256 19.94 -21.34 27.01
N ARG A 257 20.43 -20.68 28.06
CA ARG A 257 20.94 -21.37 29.26
C ARG A 257 19.86 -21.91 30.22
N ASN A 258 18.65 -21.36 30.15
CA ASN A 258 17.54 -21.72 31.03
C ASN A 258 16.40 -22.38 30.24
N TYR A 259 16.73 -23.07 29.14
CA TYR A 259 15.79 -23.80 28.32
C TYR A 259 15.02 -24.86 29.12
N ASP A 260 13.83 -24.50 29.58
CA ASP A 260 12.96 -25.32 30.42
C ASP A 260 11.51 -24.84 30.33
N TRP A 261 10.64 -25.61 29.68
CA TRP A 261 9.23 -25.27 29.50
C TRP A 261 8.38 -25.40 30.77
N GLU A 262 8.86 -26.10 31.80
CA GLU A 262 8.21 -26.13 33.12
C GLU A 262 8.53 -24.87 33.94
N ASN A 263 9.58 -24.13 33.55
CA ASN A 263 9.88 -22.83 34.12
C ASN A 263 8.94 -21.77 33.54
N THR A 264 8.03 -21.27 34.38
CA THR A 264 7.04 -20.27 33.98
C THR A 264 7.68 -18.96 33.49
N VAL A 265 8.86 -18.58 34.00
CA VAL A 265 9.56 -17.37 33.52
C VAL A 265 10.01 -17.56 32.08
N PHE A 266 10.56 -18.72 31.75
CA PHE A 266 10.98 -19.05 30.39
C PHE A 266 9.78 -19.09 29.43
N ARG A 267 8.72 -19.80 29.81
CA ARG A 267 7.48 -19.89 29.01
C ARG A 267 6.83 -18.51 28.80
N ASN A 268 6.79 -17.67 29.83
CA ASN A 268 6.26 -16.31 29.72
C ASN A 268 7.11 -15.45 28.78
N ARG A 269 8.44 -15.53 28.86
CA ARG A 269 9.33 -14.77 27.98
C ARG A 269 9.14 -15.15 26.51
N CYS A 270 8.96 -16.43 26.20
CA CYS A 270 8.57 -16.90 24.88
C CYS A 270 7.24 -16.26 24.42
N GLY A 271 6.21 -16.31 25.26
CA GLY A 271 4.92 -15.70 24.99
C GLY A 271 4.99 -14.19 24.76
N GLU A 272 5.82 -13.48 25.53
CA GLU A 272 6.09 -12.04 25.38
C GLU A 272 6.73 -11.73 24.02
N SER A 273 7.75 -12.50 23.60
CA SER A 273 8.39 -12.35 22.29
C SER A 273 7.40 -12.59 21.14
N LEU A 274 6.55 -13.63 21.24
CA LEU A 274 5.51 -13.91 20.25
C LEU A 274 4.48 -12.78 20.18
N ASN A 275 4.01 -12.29 21.33
CA ASN A 275 3.06 -11.18 21.37
C ASN A 275 3.66 -9.88 20.80
N LEU A 276 4.92 -9.60 21.08
CA LEU A 276 5.62 -8.44 20.51
C LEU A 276 5.74 -8.56 18.98
N ALA A 277 6.04 -9.75 18.46
CA ALA A 277 6.06 -10.01 17.02
C ALA A 277 4.69 -9.74 16.38
N VAL A 278 3.61 -10.25 16.98
CA VAL A 278 2.24 -10.01 16.49
C VAL A 278 1.89 -8.53 16.43
N ASN A 279 2.20 -7.76 17.48
CA ASN A 279 1.93 -6.31 17.49
C ASN A 279 2.77 -5.56 16.44
N LEU A 280 4.07 -5.86 16.33
CA LEU A 280 4.94 -5.22 15.36
C LEU A 280 4.55 -5.55 13.91
N VAL A 281 4.12 -6.78 13.63
CA VAL A 281 3.59 -7.14 12.31
C VAL A 281 2.31 -6.36 12.03
N ALA A 282 1.42 -6.19 13.01
CA ALA A 282 0.22 -5.37 12.84
C ALA A 282 0.58 -3.91 12.49
N ASP A 283 1.55 -3.31 13.18
CA ASP A 283 2.04 -1.96 12.87
C ASP A 283 2.63 -1.83 11.46
N VAL A 284 3.40 -2.83 11.02
CA VAL A 284 3.98 -2.85 9.66
C VAL A 284 2.87 -2.97 8.60
N LEU A 285 1.86 -3.81 8.84
CA LEU A 285 0.71 -3.95 7.94
C LEU A 285 -0.16 -2.68 7.91
N HIS A 286 -0.32 -1.99 9.04
CA HIS A 286 -0.95 -0.67 9.11
C HIS A 286 -0.17 0.34 8.27
N THR A 287 1.15 0.37 8.41
CA THR A 287 2.05 1.23 7.64
C THR A 287 1.97 0.91 6.14
N PHE A 288 1.92 -0.37 5.77
CA PHE A 288 1.69 -0.80 4.39
C PHE A 288 0.38 -0.22 3.86
N TYR A 289 -0.73 -0.41 4.59
CA TYR A 289 -2.04 0.07 4.20
C TYR A 289 -2.02 1.56 3.91
N LEU A 290 -1.45 2.37 4.82
CA LEU A 290 -1.36 3.81 4.65
C LEU A 290 -0.49 4.21 3.45
N GLN A 291 0.58 3.47 3.16
CA GLN A 291 1.44 3.73 2.01
C GLN A 291 0.77 3.38 0.68
N VAL A 292 0.00 2.30 0.64
CA VAL A 292 -0.75 1.91 -0.57
C VAL A 292 -2.12 2.54 -0.68
N LEU A 293 -2.54 3.30 0.35
CA LEU A 293 -3.74 4.12 0.33
C LEU A 293 -3.54 5.23 -0.70
N GLN A 294 -3.79 4.89 -1.95
CA GLN A 294 -4.13 5.88 -2.94
C GLN A 294 -5.47 6.46 -2.49
N VAL A 295 -5.41 7.66 -1.88
CA VAL A 295 -6.59 8.39 -1.45
C VAL A 295 -7.57 8.38 -2.62
N PHE A 296 -8.72 7.76 -2.39
CA PHE A 296 -9.78 7.73 -3.41
C PHE A 296 -10.08 9.17 -3.80
N ASP A 297 -9.88 9.46 -5.07
CA ASP A 297 -10.21 10.75 -5.63
C ASP A 297 -10.93 10.56 -6.96
N PHE A 298 -11.83 11.48 -7.27
CA PHE A 298 -12.64 11.46 -8.48
C PHE A 298 -12.69 12.84 -9.10
N THR A 299 -13.22 12.97 -10.31
CA THR A 299 -13.59 14.27 -10.88
C THR A 299 -15.05 14.23 -11.31
N ILE A 300 -15.69 15.40 -11.31
CA ILE A 300 -17.05 15.58 -11.81
C ILE A 300 -17.01 16.59 -12.95
N SER A 301 -17.69 16.27 -14.05
CA SER A 301 -17.90 17.17 -15.17
C SER A 301 -19.30 16.99 -15.76
N ILE A 302 -19.73 17.94 -16.58
CA ILE A 302 -21.08 17.96 -17.16
C ILE A 302 -21.04 18.43 -18.61
N ASN A 303 -21.77 17.76 -19.49
CA ASN A 303 -21.86 18.14 -20.90
C ASN A 303 -23.24 17.76 -21.48
N PRO A 304 -24.00 18.72 -22.05
CA PRO A 304 -23.71 20.17 -22.13
C PRO A 304 -23.69 20.88 -20.77
N SER A 305 -22.87 21.94 -20.62
CA SER A 305 -22.80 22.74 -19.38
C SER A 305 -23.88 23.82 -19.25
N ASN A 306 -24.74 23.94 -20.26
CA ASN A 306 -25.87 24.84 -20.26
C ASN A 306 -27.03 24.27 -21.08
N GLY A 307 -28.22 24.82 -20.89
CA GLY A 307 -29.36 24.52 -21.74
C GLY A 307 -30.52 25.48 -21.49
N THR A 308 -31.45 25.48 -22.44
CA THR A 308 -32.65 26.32 -22.43
C THR A 308 -33.88 25.44 -22.37
N VAL A 309 -34.83 25.80 -21.53
CA VAL A 309 -36.11 25.12 -21.39
C VAL A 309 -37.23 26.15 -21.31
N GLN A 310 -38.33 25.88 -22.00
CA GLN A 310 -39.54 26.68 -21.82
C GLN A 310 -40.23 26.28 -20.51
N GLN A 311 -40.97 27.20 -19.89
CA GLN A 311 -41.88 26.88 -18.77
C GLN A 311 -42.75 25.65 -19.07
N GLY A 312 -42.81 24.71 -18.13
CA GLY A 312 -43.54 23.44 -18.31
C GLY A 312 -42.79 22.34 -19.08
N GLY A 313 -41.58 22.64 -19.57
CA GLY A 313 -40.76 21.73 -20.36
C GLY A 313 -39.75 20.92 -19.53
N ASN A 314 -38.85 20.24 -20.23
CA ASN A 314 -37.70 19.58 -19.62
C ASN A 314 -36.42 19.79 -20.44
N VAL A 315 -35.28 19.70 -19.77
CA VAL A 315 -33.96 19.66 -20.39
C VAL A 315 -33.13 18.55 -19.74
N THR A 316 -32.26 17.92 -20.53
CA THR A 316 -31.38 16.86 -20.05
C THR A 316 -29.93 17.18 -20.38
N THR A 317 -29.02 16.82 -19.48
CA THR A 317 -27.56 16.87 -19.67
C THR A 317 -26.92 15.63 -19.04
N THR A 318 -25.66 15.33 -19.37
CA THR A 318 -24.95 14.16 -18.86
C THR A 318 -23.90 14.61 -17.84
N VAL A 319 -23.96 14.03 -16.64
CA VAL A 319 -22.94 14.14 -15.59
C VAL A 319 -21.97 12.98 -15.75
N TYR A 320 -20.68 13.29 -15.74
CA TYR A 320 -19.58 12.34 -15.81
C TYR A 320 -18.84 12.35 -14.49
N ILE A 321 -18.69 11.18 -13.88
CA ILE A 321 -17.82 10.97 -12.72
C ILE A 321 -16.68 10.06 -13.17
N SER A 322 -15.45 10.55 -13.05
CA SER A 322 -14.24 9.81 -13.43
C SER A 322 -13.40 9.52 -12.21
N LEU A 323 -12.80 8.33 -12.15
CA LEU A 323 -11.79 8.02 -11.13
C LEU A 323 -10.52 8.83 -11.41
N LEU A 324 -9.96 9.47 -10.39
CA LEU A 324 -8.69 10.19 -10.47
C LEU A 324 -7.55 9.41 -9.81
N SER A 325 -7.80 8.84 -8.63
CA SER A 325 -6.84 7.97 -7.92
C SER A 325 -7.58 7.02 -6.98
N GLY A 326 -6.89 5.96 -6.55
CA GLY A 326 -7.44 4.99 -5.59
C GLY A 326 -8.41 3.99 -6.19
N SER A 327 -8.93 3.11 -5.34
CA SER A 327 -9.96 2.16 -5.73
C SER A 327 -11.32 2.86 -5.83
N PRO A 328 -12.15 2.54 -6.84
CA PRO A 328 -13.49 3.13 -6.98
C PRO A 328 -14.37 2.90 -5.76
N LEU A 329 -14.78 3.99 -5.10
CA LEU A 329 -15.76 3.97 -4.02
C LEU A 329 -17.04 4.70 -4.45
N PRO A 330 -18.23 4.31 -3.93
CA PRO A 330 -19.49 4.91 -4.36
C PRO A 330 -19.54 6.43 -4.12
N VAL A 331 -19.79 7.20 -5.20
CA VAL A 331 -20.01 8.65 -5.16
C VAL A 331 -21.50 8.91 -5.34
N THR A 332 -22.11 9.65 -4.41
CA THR A 332 -23.54 10.01 -4.45
C THR A 332 -23.72 11.42 -5.01
N LEU A 333 -24.62 11.55 -5.99
CA LEU A 333 -24.94 12.81 -6.65
C LEU A 333 -26.05 13.57 -5.90
N SER A 334 -25.98 14.90 -5.92
CA SER A 334 -26.99 15.81 -5.40
C SER A 334 -27.02 17.10 -6.21
N VAL A 335 -28.12 17.86 -6.11
CA VAL A 335 -28.32 19.11 -6.85
C VAL A 335 -28.81 20.21 -5.91
N SER A 336 -28.35 21.43 -6.14
CA SER A 336 -28.87 22.65 -5.52
C SER A 336 -29.00 23.77 -6.56
N GLY A 337 -29.68 24.87 -6.18
CA GLY A 337 -29.89 26.03 -7.07
C GLY A 337 -31.07 25.92 -8.04
N LEU A 338 -31.92 24.90 -7.90
CA LEU A 338 -33.11 24.75 -8.75
C LEU A 338 -34.08 25.93 -8.60
N PRO A 339 -34.69 26.40 -9.70
CA PRO A 339 -35.72 27.43 -9.63
C PRO A 339 -36.99 26.92 -8.95
N ASN A 340 -37.76 27.83 -8.37
CA ASN A 340 -39.04 27.47 -7.74
C ASN A 340 -39.98 26.82 -8.77
N GLY A 341 -40.61 25.72 -8.38
CA GLY A 341 -41.48 24.93 -9.27
C GLY A 341 -40.75 24.07 -10.30
N ALA A 342 -39.44 23.84 -10.17
CA ALA A 342 -38.72 22.82 -10.93
C ALA A 342 -38.37 21.58 -10.08
N SER A 343 -38.23 20.44 -10.75
CA SER A 343 -37.81 19.17 -10.16
C SER A 343 -36.65 18.57 -10.94
N VAL A 344 -35.90 17.67 -10.30
CA VAL A 344 -34.70 17.05 -10.88
C VAL A 344 -34.67 15.54 -10.66
N SER A 345 -34.10 14.81 -11.61
CA SER A 345 -33.83 13.38 -11.48
C SER A 345 -32.49 12.97 -12.08
N PHE A 346 -31.93 11.89 -11.55
CA PHE A 346 -30.74 11.21 -12.05
C PHE A 346 -31.10 9.79 -12.49
N THR A 347 -30.55 9.33 -13.61
CA THR A 347 -30.63 7.89 -13.97
C THR A 347 -29.82 7.03 -13.02
N THR A 348 -28.68 7.54 -12.53
CA THR A 348 -27.80 6.87 -11.56
C THR A 348 -27.47 7.83 -10.44
N LEU A 349 -28.11 7.68 -9.28
CA LEU A 349 -27.90 8.58 -8.14
C LEU A 349 -26.55 8.32 -7.43
N SER A 350 -26.07 7.08 -7.44
CA SER A 350 -24.82 6.69 -6.78
C SER A 350 -24.17 5.50 -7.49
N GLY A 351 -22.83 5.49 -7.55
CA GLY A 351 -22.06 4.40 -8.13
C GLY A 351 -20.55 4.60 -7.96
N PRO A 352 -19.73 3.54 -8.10
CA PRO A 352 -18.29 3.65 -8.12
C PRO A 352 -17.80 4.28 -9.45
N PRO A 353 -16.89 5.27 -9.46
CA PRO A 353 -16.33 5.83 -10.68
C PRO A 353 -15.49 4.81 -11.50
N PRO A 354 -15.46 4.90 -12.84
CA PRO A 354 -16.18 5.86 -13.65
C PRO A 354 -17.66 5.46 -13.83
N PHE A 355 -18.55 6.43 -13.76
CA PHE A 355 -19.94 6.27 -14.18
C PHE A 355 -20.50 7.56 -14.75
N THR A 356 -21.59 7.44 -15.50
CA THR A 356 -22.34 8.58 -16.00
C THR A 356 -23.77 8.55 -15.46
N SER A 357 -24.37 9.72 -15.35
CA SER A 357 -25.80 9.85 -15.06
C SER A 357 -26.41 10.94 -15.92
N ASN A 358 -27.53 10.66 -16.56
CA ASN A 358 -28.35 11.71 -17.15
C ASN A 358 -29.02 12.49 -16.01
N LEU A 359 -28.89 13.81 -16.06
CA LEU A 359 -29.56 14.79 -15.21
C LEU A 359 -30.73 15.37 -16.01
N THR A 360 -31.96 15.13 -15.57
CA THR A 360 -33.15 15.72 -16.18
C THR A 360 -33.74 16.75 -15.24
N ILE A 361 -33.92 17.98 -15.73
CA ILE A 361 -34.60 19.06 -15.03
C ILE A 361 -35.94 19.30 -15.72
N ILE A 362 -37.02 19.30 -14.93
CA ILE A 362 -38.39 19.54 -15.40
C ILE A 362 -38.89 20.82 -14.75
N THR A 363 -39.38 21.76 -15.54
CA THR A 363 -39.99 23.00 -15.07
C THR A 363 -41.50 22.89 -15.07
N SER A 364 -42.17 23.66 -14.20
CA SER A 364 -43.63 23.83 -14.24
C SER A 364 -44.00 25.06 -15.06
N GLY A 365 -45.29 25.22 -15.37
CA GLY A 365 -45.80 26.42 -16.04
C GLY A 365 -45.64 27.71 -15.23
N SER A 366 -45.36 27.61 -13.92
CA SER A 366 -45.15 28.75 -13.03
C SER A 366 -43.67 28.97 -12.65
N THR A 367 -42.75 28.16 -13.17
CA THR A 367 -41.31 28.37 -12.94
C THR A 367 -40.89 29.72 -13.54
N PRO A 368 -40.29 30.65 -12.77
CA PRO A 368 -39.98 31.97 -13.32
C PRO A 368 -38.98 31.91 -14.48
N ALA A 369 -39.16 32.79 -15.47
CA ALA A 369 -38.34 32.83 -16.67
C ALA A 369 -37.08 33.68 -16.42
N GLU A 370 -35.99 33.02 -16.04
CA GLU A 370 -34.70 33.63 -15.73
C GLU A 370 -33.57 32.63 -16.03
N THR A 371 -32.34 33.05 -15.80
CA THR A 371 -31.18 32.15 -15.82
C THR A 371 -30.83 31.72 -14.40
N TYR A 372 -30.67 30.41 -14.21
CA TYR A 372 -30.34 29.78 -12.93
C TYR A 372 -28.99 29.08 -13.01
N THR A 373 -28.16 29.25 -11.98
CA THR A 373 -26.94 28.45 -11.79
C THR A 373 -27.29 27.23 -10.96
N ILE A 374 -27.32 26.08 -11.60
CA ILE A 374 -27.57 24.78 -10.96
C ILE A 374 -26.22 24.18 -10.56
N ILE A 375 -26.08 23.75 -9.31
CA ILE A 375 -24.85 23.13 -8.82
C ILE A 375 -25.10 21.64 -8.63
N VAL A 376 -24.36 20.81 -9.36
CA VAL A 376 -24.34 19.35 -9.20
C VAL A 376 -23.13 18.98 -8.35
N THR A 377 -23.34 18.23 -7.27
CA THR A 377 -22.28 17.82 -6.34
C THR A 377 -22.21 16.30 -6.25
N GLY A 378 -21.03 15.73 -6.46
CA GLY A 378 -20.70 14.36 -6.10
C GLY A 378 -20.04 14.30 -4.72
N ARG A 379 -20.49 13.40 -3.85
CA ARG A 379 -19.96 13.21 -2.49
C ARG A 379 -19.49 11.78 -2.21
N TYR A 380 -18.37 11.68 -1.51
CA TYR A 380 -17.87 10.48 -0.85
C TYR A 380 -17.30 10.89 0.52
N GLY A 381 -17.88 10.39 1.63
CA GLY A 381 -17.52 10.84 2.97
C GLY A 381 -17.58 12.38 3.10
N ASP A 382 -16.50 12.98 3.59
CA ASP A 382 -16.34 14.44 3.68
C ASP A 382 -15.86 15.10 2.37
N GLN A 383 -15.48 14.30 1.37
CA GLN A 383 -15.04 14.80 0.08
C GLN A 383 -16.25 15.18 -0.79
N ALA A 384 -16.24 16.41 -1.31
CA ALA A 384 -17.24 16.91 -2.23
C ALA A 384 -16.60 17.61 -3.43
N LYS A 385 -17.05 17.28 -4.64
CA LYS A 385 -16.68 18.00 -5.87
C LYS A 385 -17.95 18.45 -6.59
N SER A 386 -17.91 19.65 -7.15
CA SER A 386 -19.09 20.25 -7.79
C SER A 386 -18.80 20.74 -9.20
N VAL A 387 -19.84 20.75 -10.03
CA VAL A 387 -19.84 21.34 -11.36
C VAL A 387 -21.12 22.16 -11.56
N GLU A 388 -21.00 23.27 -12.29
CA GLU A 388 -22.11 24.16 -12.58
C GLU A 388 -22.81 23.81 -13.90
N TYR A 389 -24.12 24.00 -13.92
CA TYR A 389 -24.96 23.94 -15.11
C TYR A 389 -25.83 25.20 -15.21
N MET A 390 -25.73 25.89 -16.33
CA MET A 390 -26.50 27.12 -16.57
C MET A 390 -27.84 26.79 -17.25
N LEU A 391 -28.94 26.97 -16.52
CA LEU A 391 -30.29 26.74 -17.02
C LEU A 391 -30.96 28.07 -17.38
N ALA A 392 -31.33 28.25 -18.64
CA ALA A 392 -32.19 29.36 -19.07
C ALA A 392 -33.65 28.90 -19.14
N VAL A 393 -34.53 29.51 -18.35
CA VAL A 393 -35.98 29.28 -18.43
C VAL A 393 -36.61 30.39 -19.26
N THR A 394 -37.32 30.02 -20.32
CA THR A 394 -38.03 30.97 -21.19
C THR A 394 -39.53 30.89 -20.96
N THR A 395 -40.23 32.01 -21.21
CA THR A 395 -41.67 32.06 -21.12
C THR A 395 -42.32 31.19 -22.19
N LEU A 396 -43.49 30.63 -21.84
CA LEU A 396 -44.38 30.08 -22.86
C LEU A 396 -44.95 31.27 -23.66
N GLU A 397 -44.43 31.55 -24.85
CA GLU A 397 -45.10 32.50 -25.73
C GLU A 397 -46.49 31.94 -26.05
N PRO A 398 -47.58 32.68 -25.79
CA PRO A 398 -48.88 32.23 -26.24
C PRO A 398 -48.82 32.12 -27.76
N ALA A 399 -49.14 30.94 -28.29
CA ALA A 399 -49.24 30.72 -29.72
C ALA A 399 -50.00 31.90 -30.32
N ALA A 400 -49.35 32.64 -31.23
CA ALA A 400 -49.95 33.82 -31.84
C ALA A 400 -51.32 33.43 -32.39
N TYR A 401 -52.39 33.83 -31.70
CA TYR A 401 -53.72 33.73 -32.25
C TYR A 401 -53.69 34.57 -33.51
N ASP A 402 -53.84 33.93 -34.68
CA ASP A 402 -53.93 34.63 -35.94
C ASP A 402 -55.11 35.61 -35.86
N ALA A 403 -54.80 36.88 -35.64
CA ALA A 403 -55.79 37.94 -35.51
C ALA A 403 -56.64 38.04 -36.79
N SER A 404 -56.22 37.46 -37.91
CA SER A 404 -57.02 37.40 -39.13
C SER A 404 -58.26 36.49 -39.00
N LEU A 405 -58.23 35.42 -38.19
CA LEU A 405 -59.42 34.59 -37.95
C LEU A 405 -60.47 35.30 -37.09
N ILE A 406 -60.04 36.12 -36.12
CA ILE A 406 -60.94 36.90 -35.27
C ILE A 406 -61.62 38.01 -36.08
N VAL A 407 -60.90 38.66 -37.00
CA VAL A 407 -61.48 39.66 -37.91
C VAL A 407 -62.50 39.02 -38.86
N ILE A 408 -62.23 37.82 -39.39
CA ILE A 408 -63.17 37.11 -40.27
C ILE A 408 -64.45 36.69 -39.51
N LEU A 409 -64.34 36.19 -38.28
CA LEU A 409 -65.51 35.83 -37.45
C LEU A 409 -66.36 37.06 -37.08
N VAL A 410 -65.73 38.20 -36.78
CA VAL A 410 -66.45 39.47 -36.50
C VAL A 410 -67.13 40.02 -37.75
N PHE A 411 -66.48 39.97 -38.93
CA PHE A 411 -67.11 40.38 -40.19
C PHE A 411 -68.29 39.46 -40.60
N VAL A 412 -68.16 38.14 -40.43
CA VAL A 412 -69.23 37.16 -40.72
C VAL A 412 -70.39 37.30 -39.74
N ALA A 413 -70.15 37.63 -38.47
CA ALA A 413 -71.20 37.88 -37.48
C ALA A 413 -71.91 39.24 -37.65
N LEU A 414 -71.26 40.25 -38.25
CA LEU A 414 -71.84 41.57 -38.54
C LEU A 414 -72.56 41.64 -39.89
N LEU A 415 -72.29 40.72 -40.82
CA LEU A 415 -72.94 40.63 -42.14
C LEU A 415 -74.49 40.63 -42.09
N PRO A 416 -75.17 39.91 -41.17
CA PRO A 416 -76.63 39.96 -41.02
C PRO A 416 -77.15 41.32 -40.51
N ILE A 417 -76.37 42.02 -39.67
CA ILE A 417 -76.74 43.31 -39.07
C ILE A 417 -76.62 44.43 -40.12
N ILE A 418 -75.58 44.38 -40.96
CA ILE A 418 -75.40 45.32 -42.08
C ILE A 418 -76.47 45.09 -43.15
N PHE A 419 -76.82 43.85 -43.48
CA PHE A 419 -77.92 43.54 -44.40
C PHE A 419 -79.30 44.02 -43.89
N SER A 420 -79.54 43.96 -42.58
CA SER A 420 -80.78 44.44 -41.98
C SER A 420 -80.95 45.97 -42.02
N GLN A 421 -79.86 46.75 -42.13
CA GLN A 421 -79.95 48.21 -42.20
C GLN A 421 -80.10 48.74 -43.63
N VAL A 422 -79.63 48.00 -44.65
CA VAL A 422 -79.72 48.43 -46.05
C VAL A 422 -81.11 48.18 -46.66
N PHE A 423 -81.90 47.23 -46.14
CA PHE A 423 -83.23 46.90 -46.69
C PHE A 423 -84.43 47.62 -46.04
N LYS A 424 -84.23 48.49 -45.05
CA LYS A 424 -85.34 49.23 -44.41
C LYS A 424 -85.76 50.54 -45.10
N HIS A 425 -85.15 50.90 -46.25
CA HIS A 425 -85.44 52.18 -46.93
C HIS A 425 -86.02 52.10 -48.34
N LYS A 426 -86.62 50.98 -48.75
CA LYS A 426 -87.46 50.93 -49.97
C LYS A 426 -88.85 50.44 -49.64
N HIS A 427 -89.73 51.36 -49.21
CA HIS A 427 -91.18 51.39 -49.48
C HIS A 427 -91.80 52.57 -48.74
N CYS A 428 -91.81 53.74 -49.39
CA CYS A 428 -92.91 54.72 -49.53
C CYS A 428 -92.35 55.99 -50.17
#